data_AF-A0A1W9X5T7-F1
#
_entry.id   AF-A0A1W9X5T7-F1
#
_cell.length_a   1.000
_cell.length_b   1.000
_cell.length_c   1.000
_cell.angle_alpha   90.00
_cell.angle_beta   90.00
_cell.angle_gamma   90.00
#
_symmetry.space_group_name_H-M   'P 1'
#
loop_
_entity.id
_entity.type
_entity.pdbx_description
1 polymer ?
#
loop_
_entity_poly.entity_id
_entity_poly.type
_entity_poly.pdbx_seq_one_letter_code
_entity_poly.pdbx_strand_id
1 'polypeptide(L)' 'MQKFAKTVWNFSRLNGQKKDCDDKHMNKRKTMEYTCTDYRAEMMLLGLKLRLEKDELDDEERKALLSQIRKIEEQMGLG' A
#
# COMPACT_ATOMS: atom_id res chain seq x y z
N MET A 1 -3.75 28.70 -20.50
CA MET A 1 -4.08 28.08 -19.20
C MET A 1 -3.63 26.63 -19.25
N GLN A 2 -2.59 26.31 -18.49
CA GLN A 2 -1.82 25.08 -18.64
C GLN A 2 -2.55 23.91 -17.95
N LYS A 3 -2.80 22.84 -18.71
CA LYS A 3 -3.36 21.57 -18.24
C LYS A 3 -2.22 20.79 -17.59
N PHE A 4 -2.20 20.69 -16.26
CA PHE A 4 -1.17 19.91 -15.56
C PHE A 4 -1.76 18.68 -14.87
N ALA A 5 -1.21 17.54 -15.29
CA ALA A 5 -1.02 16.30 -14.53
C ALA A 5 -2.25 15.47 -14.12
N LYS A 6 -2.95 14.93 -15.12
CA LYS A 6 -3.56 13.59 -15.02
C LYS A 6 -2.49 12.53 -15.32
N THR A 7 -1.55 12.31 -14.40
CA THR A 7 -0.55 11.23 -14.57
C THR A 7 0.14 11.00 -13.24
N VAL A 8 -0.37 10.05 -12.44
CA VAL A 8 0.33 8.94 -11.78
C VAL A 8 -0.73 8.25 -10.90
N TRP A 9 -1.64 7.52 -11.54
CA TRP A 9 -2.20 6.31 -10.95
C TRP A 9 -2.75 5.48 -12.11
N ASN A 10 -1.82 4.81 -12.80
CA ASN A 10 -2.16 3.74 -13.72
C ASN A 10 -2.59 2.52 -12.88
N PHE A 11 -3.80 2.61 -12.31
CA PHE A 11 -4.57 1.49 -11.80
C PHE A 11 -5.13 0.71 -12.98
N SER A 12 -4.21 0.19 -13.80
CA SER A 12 -4.54 -0.68 -14.91
C SER A 12 -5.07 -1.99 -14.33
N ARG A 13 -6.40 -2.04 -14.32
CA ARG A 13 -7.15 -3.07 -15.04
C ARG A 13 -6.85 -4.49 -14.53
N LEU A 14 -7.61 -4.84 -13.50
CA LEU A 14 -8.14 -6.17 -13.20
C LEU A 14 -7.90 -7.19 -14.32
N ASN A 15 -6.79 -7.92 -14.20
CA ASN A 15 -6.61 -9.17 -14.92
C ASN A 15 -7.41 -10.24 -14.16
N GLY A 16 -8.39 -10.83 -14.85
CA GLY A 16 -9.27 -11.84 -14.28
C GLY A 16 -8.53 -13.10 -13.86
N GLN A 17 -9.08 -13.78 -12.87
CA GLN A 17 -8.90 -15.21 -12.69
C GLN A 17 -10.16 -15.82 -12.09
N LYS A 18 -10.95 -16.39 -12.99
CA LYS A 18 -11.82 -17.53 -12.70
C LYS A 18 -10.95 -18.62 -12.08
N LYS A 19 -11.38 -19.18 -10.94
CA LYS A 19 -10.80 -20.41 -10.41
C LYS A 19 -11.92 -21.38 -10.12
N ASP A 20 -11.99 -22.35 -11.02
CA ASP A 20 -12.82 -23.53 -10.94
C ASP A 20 -12.40 -24.36 -9.70
N CYS A 21 -13.39 -24.94 -9.04
CA CYS A 21 -13.22 -25.78 -7.87
C CYS A 21 -12.78 -27.18 -8.32
N ASP A 22 -11.48 -27.44 -8.42
CA ASP A 22 -10.97 -28.80 -8.61
C ASP A 22 -9.81 -29.13 -7.66
N ASP A 23 -10.06 -30.20 -6.93
CA ASP A 23 -9.23 -30.89 -5.95
C ASP A 23 -8.00 -31.52 -6.61
N LYS A 24 -6.78 -31.20 -6.14
CA LYS A 24 -5.61 -32.10 -6.00
C LYS A 24 -4.30 -31.35 -5.65
N HIS A 25 -3.78 -31.69 -4.48
CA HIS A 25 -2.39 -31.72 -4.03
C HIS A 25 -1.41 -30.67 -4.62
N MET A 26 -1.05 -29.65 -3.82
CA MET A 26 0.02 -28.71 -4.17
C MET A 26 0.99 -28.46 -3.01
N ASN A 27 2.27 -28.63 -3.37
CA ASN A 27 3.48 -28.32 -2.64
C ASN A 27 3.38 -27.02 -1.81
N LYS A 28 3.70 -27.14 -0.51
CA LYS A 28 3.55 -26.10 0.53
C LYS A 28 4.54 -24.94 0.33
N ARG A 29 4.34 -24.13 -0.70
CA ARG A 29 4.87 -22.75 -0.70
C ARG A 29 4.11 -22.02 0.40
N LYS A 30 4.81 -21.50 1.41
CA LYS A 30 4.20 -20.69 2.50
C LYS A 30 3.38 -19.58 1.85
N THR A 31 2.07 -19.79 1.74
CA THR A 31 1.11 -18.72 1.58
C THR A 31 1.13 -18.01 2.92
N MET A 32 1.93 -16.94 3.04
CA MET A 32 1.78 -16.00 4.14
C MET A 32 0.33 -15.54 4.07
N GLU A 33 -0.52 -16.05 4.95
CA GLU A 33 -1.92 -15.67 4.96
C GLU A 33 -1.98 -14.19 5.25
N TYR A 34 -2.57 -13.43 4.33
CA TYR A 34 -2.75 -12.01 4.51
C TYR A 34 -3.69 -11.79 5.69
N THR A 35 -3.19 -11.14 6.74
CA THR A 35 -3.91 -10.99 7.99
C THR A 35 -4.62 -9.65 8.08
N CYS A 36 -5.58 -9.56 9.01
CA CYS A 36 -6.18 -8.29 9.40
C CYS A 36 -5.15 -7.26 9.91
N THR A 37 -4.00 -7.73 10.39
CA THR A 37 -2.89 -6.88 10.84
C THR A 37 -2.17 -6.26 9.65
N ASP A 38 -1.91 -7.05 8.60
CA ASP A 38 -1.29 -6.56 7.36
C ASP A 38 -2.19 -5.53 6.69
N TYR A 39 -3.49 -5.83 6.58
CA TYR A 39 -4.48 -4.87 6.09
C TYR A 39 -4.51 -3.57 6.88
N ARG A 40 -4.48 -3.65 8.21
CA ARG A 40 -4.43 -2.44 9.05
C ARG A 40 -3.17 -1.63 8.80
N ALA A 41 -2.01 -2.28 8.74
CA ALA A 41 -0.74 -1.61 8.49
C ALA A 41 -0.75 -0.91 7.13
N GLU A 42 -1.26 -1.56 6.09
CA GLU A 42 -1.42 -0.98 4.75
C GLU A 42 -2.36 0.23 4.76
N MET A 43 -3.51 0.14 5.42
CA MET A 43 -4.45 1.26 5.51
C MET A 43 -3.85 2.45 6.27
N MET A 44 -3.09 2.20 7.34
CA MET A 44 -2.36 3.26 8.05
C MET A 44 -1.29 3.90 7.17
N LEU A 45 -0.49 3.09 6.50
CA LEU A 45 0.57 3.55 5.59
C LEU A 45 -0.01 4.41 4.46
N LEU A 46 -1.10 3.96 3.85
CA LEU A 46 -1.81 4.69 2.81
C LEU A 46 -2.30 6.05 3.32
N GLY A 47 -2.93 6.10 4.50
CA GLY A 47 -3.41 7.35 5.09
C GLY A 47 -2.30 8.36 5.37
N LEU A 48 -1.14 7.90 5.83
CA LEU A 48 0.02 8.76 6.06
C LEU A 48 0.60 9.30 4.74
N LYS A 49 0.70 8.46 3.70
CA LYS A 49 1.15 8.88 2.37
C LYS A 49 0.21 9.91 1.74
N LEU A 50 -1.10 9.70 1.84
CA LEU A 50 -2.11 10.66 1.38
C LEU A 50 -2.03 11.99 2.13
N ARG A 51 -1.69 11.98 3.44
CA ARG A 51 -1.46 13.21 4.18
C ARG A 51 -0.21 13.93 3.69
N LEU A 52 0.88 13.20 3.44
CA LEU A 52 2.17 13.74 2.97
C LEU A 52 2.06 14.46 1.61
N GLU A 53 1.11 14.03 0.78
CA GLU A 53 0.78 14.62 -0.52
C GLU A 53 -0.04 15.93 -0.42
N LYS A 54 -0.54 16.30 0.77
CA LYS A 54 -1.21 17.59 0.95
C LYS A 54 -0.18 18.72 0.96
N ASP A 55 -0.43 19.75 0.15
CA ASP A 55 0.46 20.90 -0.05
C ASP A 55 0.57 21.84 1.16
N GLU A 56 -0.30 21.70 2.17
CA GLU A 56 -0.39 22.58 3.34
C GLU A 56 0.36 22.07 4.59
N LEU A 57 1.27 21.11 4.45
CA LEU A 57 2.04 20.60 5.59
C LEU A 57 3.25 21.47 5.92
N ASP A 58 3.43 21.78 7.19
CA ASP A 58 4.66 22.37 7.70
C ASP A 58 5.83 21.36 7.68
N ASP A 59 7.06 21.86 7.68
CA ASP A 59 8.28 21.05 7.61
C ASP A 59 8.40 20.09 8.80
N GLU A 60 7.97 20.52 9.99
CA GLU A 60 7.94 19.68 11.19
C GLU A 60 6.93 18.54 11.06
N GLU A 61 5.73 18.84 10.54
CA GLU A 61 4.67 17.85 10.33
C GLU A 61 5.08 16.84 9.26
N ARG A 62 5.68 17.32 8.16
CA ARG A 62 6.23 16.48 7.10
C ARG A 62 7.26 15.50 7.66
N LYS A 63 8.19 15.99 8.48
CA LYS A 63 9.22 15.15 9.10
C LYS A 63 8.62 14.12 10.06
N ALA A 64 7.60 14.51 10.84
CA ALA A 64 6.88 13.60 11.72
C ALA A 64 6.15 12.49 10.95
N LEU A 65 5.49 12.83 9.84
CA LEU A 65 4.81 11.87 8.97
C LEU A 65 5.79 10.90 8.33
N LEU A 66 6.92 11.39 7.80
CA LEU A 66 7.98 10.55 7.24
C LEU A 66 8.55 9.57 8.28
N SER A 67 8.74 10.02 9.52
CA SER A 67 9.20 9.14 10.59
C SER A 67 8.18 8.04 10.92
N GLN A 68 6.89 8.34 10.90
CA GLN A 68 5.83 7.35 11.13
C GLN A 68 5.71 6.34 9.99
N ILE A 69 5.79 6.81 8.75
CA ILE A 69 5.80 5.96 7.54
C ILE A 69 6.93 4.93 7.63
N ARG A 70 8.16 5.39 7.92
CA ARG A 70 9.32 4.51 8.03
C ARG A 70 9.15 3.42 9.09
N LYS A 71 8.59 3.75 10.26
CA LYS A 71 8.35 2.76 11.32
C LYS A 71 7.38 1.67 10.87
N ILE A 72 6.32 2.04 10.14
CA ILE A 72 5.34 1.07 9.64
C ILE A 72 5.96 0.21 8.53
N GLU A 73 6.74 0.81 7.63
CA GLU A 73 7.46 0.07 6.58
C GLU A 73 8.46 -0.93 7.17
N GLU A 74 9.20 -0.56 8.22
CA GLU A 74 10.09 -1.47 8.96
C GLU A 74 9.30 -2.61 9.64
N GLN A 75 8.14 -2.32 10.24
CA GLN A 75 7.27 -3.34 10.83
C GLN A 75 6.71 -4.32 9.79
N MET A 76 6.48 -3.86 8.56
CA MET A 76 6.03 -4.68 7.43
C MET A 76 7.19 -5.39 6.70
N GLY A 77 8.45 -5.09 7.03
CA GLY A 77 9.63 -5.63 6.35
C GLY A 77 9.84 -5.05 4.94
N LEU A 78 9.39 -3.82 4.70
CA LEU A 78 9.51 -3.10 3.42
C LEU A 78 10.67 -2.09 3.39
N GLY A 79 11.19 -1.69 4.55
CA GLY A 79 12.18 -0.61 4.74
C GLY A 79 13.62 -1.08 4.92
#